data_AF-A0A6P3Z1Y6-F1
#
_entry.id   AF-A0A6P3Z1Y6-F1
#
_cell.length_a   1.000
_cell.length_b   1.000
_cell.length_c   1.000
_cell.angle_alpha   90.00
_cell.angle_beta   90.00
_cell.angle_gamma   90.00
#
_symmetry.space_group_name_H-M   'P 1'
#
loop_
_entity.id
_entity.type
_entity.pdbx_description
1 polymer ?
#
loop_
_entity_poly.entity_id
_entity_poly.type
_entity_poly.pdbx_seq_one_letter_code
_entity_poly.pdbx_strand_id
1 'polypeptide(L)'
;MKTVNQADVIKFIKEDIIHRFAIPETITADRGTIFTGEAVETFAKEYGIKLTHSTPYFAQANGQAEATNKVLKDILEKMVDDNPKDWHNLLSETLWAYRTLKRSGTRTPPFALTYGHDAILPMEVIVRSLRIAQQHNLTLAKHSQAMIQEIEELDEVRLAALDHLQA
;
A
#
# COMPACT_ATOMS: atom_id res chain seq x y z
N MET A 1 8.52 -23.21 7.81
CA MET A 1 8.63 -21.80 7.36
C MET A 1 9.17 -21.84 5.93
N LYS A 2 8.49 -21.25 4.94
CA LYS A 2 9.00 -21.23 3.56
C LYS A 2 10.25 -20.35 3.53
N THR A 3 11.34 -20.84 2.94
CA THR A 3 12.52 -20.03 2.67
C THR A 3 12.24 -19.16 1.46
N VAL A 4 12.26 -17.85 1.64
CA VAL A 4 12.12 -16.87 0.54
C VAL A 4 13.45 -16.80 -0.21
N ASN A 5 13.41 -16.89 -1.54
CA ASN A 5 14.58 -16.75 -2.39
C ASN A 5 14.47 -15.52 -3.32
N GLN A 6 15.52 -15.27 -4.12
CA GLN A 6 15.55 -14.13 -5.04
C GLN A 6 14.46 -14.20 -6.12
N ALA A 7 14.10 -15.39 -6.59
CA ALA A 7 13.03 -15.57 -7.57
C ALA A 7 11.66 -15.21 -6.99
N ASP A 8 11.42 -15.51 -5.70
CA ASP A 8 10.20 -15.10 -5.00
C ASP A 8 10.09 -13.56 -4.91
N VAL A 9 11.21 -12.87 -4.65
CA VAL A 9 11.25 -11.41 -4.63
C VAL A 9 11.02 -10.81 -6.01
N ILE A 10 11.66 -11.34 -7.05
CA ILE A 10 11.44 -10.90 -8.43
C ILE A 10 9.97 -11.09 -8.82
N LYS A 11 9.40 -12.25 -8.48
CA LYS A 11 7.98 -12.53 -8.71
C LYS A 11 7.09 -11.50 -8.02
N PHE A 12 7.35 -11.21 -6.75
CA PHE A 12 6.60 -10.21 -5.99
C PHE A 12 6.70 -8.81 -6.62
N ILE A 13 7.91 -8.35 -6.96
CA ILE A 13 8.08 -7.02 -7.60
C ILE A 13 7.33 -6.98 -8.93
N LYS A 14 7.40 -8.05 -9.73
CA LYS A 14 6.74 -8.10 -11.04
C LYS A 14 5.22 -8.14 -10.93
N GLU A 15 4.68 -9.09 -10.16
CA GLU A 15 3.24 -9.37 -10.11
C GLU A 15 2.48 -8.42 -9.19
N ASP A 16 3.03 -8.12 -8.00
CA ASP A 16 2.32 -7.36 -6.96
C ASP A 16 2.63 -5.87 -6.99
N ILE A 17 3.75 -5.45 -7.61
CA ILE A 17 4.12 -4.04 -7.76
C ILE A 17 3.94 -3.57 -9.21
N ILE A 18 4.71 -4.09 -10.16
CA ILE A 18 4.74 -3.56 -11.53
C ILE A 18 3.40 -3.76 -12.24
N HIS A 19 2.84 -4.97 -12.25
CA HIS A 19 1.56 -5.22 -12.92
C HIS A 19 0.38 -4.47 -12.27
N ARG A 20 0.52 -4.05 -11.01
CA ARG A 20 -0.54 -3.40 -10.24
C ARG A 20 -0.45 -1.88 -10.23
N PHE A 21 0.76 -1.33 -10.12
CA PHE A 21 1.01 0.09 -9.88
C PHE A 21 1.92 0.75 -10.92
N ALA A 22 2.33 0.02 -11.96
CA ALA A 22 3.36 0.40 -12.92
C ALA A 22 4.80 0.34 -12.36
N ILE A 23 5.77 0.66 -13.21
CA ILE A 23 7.21 0.55 -12.90
C ILE A 23 7.60 1.69 -11.96
N PRO A 24 8.11 1.41 -10.74
CA PRO A 24 8.60 2.44 -9.85
C PRO A 24 9.94 3.00 -10.35
N GLU A 25 10.19 4.28 -10.12
CA GLU A 25 11.50 4.88 -10.40
C GLU A 25 12.60 4.29 -9.50
N THR A 26 12.30 4.10 -8.21
CA THR A 26 13.25 3.62 -7.20
C THR A 26 12.58 2.61 -6.27
N ILE A 27 13.29 1.54 -5.92
CA ILE A 27 12.94 0.64 -4.82
C ILE A 27 14.04 0.74 -3.77
N THR A 28 13.69 1.13 -2.55
CA THR A 28 14.59 1.10 -1.41
C THR A 28 14.33 -0.17 -0.59
N ALA A 29 15.34 -1.00 -0.40
CA ALA A 29 15.27 -2.20 0.42
C ALA A 29 16.36 -2.18 1.51
N ASP A 30 16.26 -3.08 2.49
CA ASP A 30 17.36 -3.31 3.41
C ASP A 30 18.52 -4.07 2.73
N ARG A 31 19.55 -4.40 3.52
CA ARG A 31 20.71 -5.20 3.07
C ARG A 31 20.51 -6.70 3.26
N GLY A 32 19.26 -7.17 3.33
CA GLY A 32 18.96 -8.59 3.28
C GLY A 32 19.55 -9.21 2.02
N THR A 33 20.23 -10.35 2.17
CA THR A 33 20.94 -11.05 1.07
C THR A 33 20.02 -11.43 -0.10
N ILE A 34 18.72 -11.49 0.15
CA ILE A 34 17.68 -11.76 -0.86
C ILE A 34 17.50 -10.54 -1.77
N PHE A 35 17.69 -9.31 -1.27
CA PHE A 35 17.55 -8.06 -2.03
C PHE A 35 18.85 -7.61 -2.68
N THR A 36 20.01 -7.94 -2.10
CA THR A 36 21.34 -7.62 -2.65
C THR A 36 21.85 -8.68 -3.65
N GLY A 37 20.93 -9.49 -4.19
CA GLY A 37 21.24 -10.59 -5.09
C GLY A 37 21.45 -10.12 -6.53
N GLU A 38 22.42 -10.72 -7.23
CA GLU A 38 22.68 -10.41 -8.65
C GLU A 38 21.43 -10.55 -9.53
N ALA A 39 20.58 -11.55 -9.27
CA ALA A 39 19.35 -11.75 -10.03
C ALA A 39 18.36 -10.58 -9.84
N VAL A 40 18.23 -10.07 -8.61
CA VAL A 40 17.33 -8.95 -8.29
C VAL A 40 17.88 -7.64 -8.88
N GLU A 41 19.19 -7.42 -8.78
CA GLU A 41 19.84 -6.25 -9.39
C GLU A 41 19.71 -6.24 -10.93
N THR A 42 19.90 -7.41 -11.56
CA THR A 42 19.77 -7.54 -13.02
C THR A 42 18.35 -7.28 -13.46
N PHE A 43 17.37 -7.88 -12.78
CA PHE A 43 15.96 -7.63 -13.01
C PHE A 43 15.60 -6.14 -12.84
N ALA A 44 16.06 -5.50 -11.77
CA ALA A 44 15.80 -4.07 -11.55
C ALA A 44 16.38 -3.21 -12.68
N LYS A 45 17.60 -3.50 -13.14
CA LYS A 45 18.24 -2.80 -14.27
C LYS A 45 17.48 -2.99 -15.57
N GLU A 46 17.00 -4.20 -15.87
CA GLU A 46 16.20 -4.49 -17.08
C GLU A 46 14.92 -3.65 -17.15
N TYR A 47 14.28 -3.40 -16.01
CA TYR A 47 13.08 -2.58 -15.90
C TYR A 47 13.37 -1.09 -15.68
N GLY A 48 14.64 -0.68 -15.63
CA GLY A 48 15.04 0.71 -15.37
C GLY A 48 14.78 1.19 -13.94
N ILE A 49 14.61 0.27 -12.99
CA ILE A 49 14.34 0.55 -11.58
C ILE A 49 15.67 0.83 -10.86
N LYS A 50 15.78 1.96 -10.18
CA LYS A 50 16.90 2.26 -9.31
C LYS A 50 16.75 1.50 -7.99
N LEU A 51 17.50 0.41 -7.82
CA LEU A 51 17.54 -0.32 -6.55
C LEU A 51 18.52 0.37 -5.58
N THR A 52 18.02 0.82 -4.44
CA THR A 52 18.81 1.43 -3.36
C THR A 52 18.73 0.57 -2.11
N HIS A 53 19.84 0.51 -1.36
CA HIS A 53 19.89 -0.22 -0.10
C HIS A 53 20.06 0.73 1.06
N SER A 54 19.26 0.57 2.11
CA SER A 54 19.49 1.26 3.38
C SER A 54 20.86 0.85 3.94
N THR A 55 21.57 1.80 4.52
CA THR A 55 22.81 1.49 5.24
C THR A 55 22.51 1.36 6.73
N PRO A 56 23.33 0.65 7.51
CA PRO A 56 23.14 0.56 8.97
C PRO A 56 23.05 1.93 9.65
N TYR A 57 23.70 2.95 9.07
CA TYR A 57 23.71 4.32 9.57
C TYR A 57 22.58 5.20 9.00
N PHE A 58 21.84 4.71 7.99
CA PHE A 58 20.72 5.40 7.34
C PHE A 58 19.47 4.49 7.28
N ALA A 59 19.10 3.92 8.43
CA ALA A 59 17.86 3.13 8.57
C ALA A 59 16.60 3.94 8.22
N GLN A 60 16.65 5.27 8.35
CA GLN A 60 15.56 6.19 7.99
C GLN A 60 15.12 6.05 6.52
N ALA A 61 16.02 5.64 5.61
CA ALA A 61 15.69 5.38 4.21
C ALA A 61 14.65 4.24 4.03
N ASN A 62 14.61 3.29 4.98
CA ASN A 62 13.62 2.22 5.05
C ASN A 62 12.54 2.49 6.12
N GLY A 63 12.56 3.67 6.74
CA GLY A 63 11.74 3.98 7.91
C GLY A 63 10.24 3.92 7.64
N GLN A 64 9.79 4.23 6.41
CA GLN A 64 8.37 4.10 6.05
C GLN A 64 7.91 2.64 6.04
N ALA A 65 8.73 1.72 5.51
CA ALA A 65 8.43 0.30 5.51
C ALA A 65 8.44 -0.24 6.95
N GLU A 66 9.42 0.14 7.76
CA GLU A 66 9.52 -0.26 9.17
C GLU A 66 8.34 0.25 10.02
N ALA A 67 7.97 1.52 9.86
CA ALA A 67 6.81 2.09 10.56
C ALA A 67 5.50 1.40 10.14
N THR A 68 5.35 1.11 8.84
CA THR A 68 4.19 0.36 8.33
C THR A 68 4.15 -1.06 8.88
N ASN A 69 5.29 -1.76 8.88
CA ASN A 69 5.40 -3.11 9.42
C ASN A 69 5.08 -3.15 10.92
N LYS A 70 5.50 -2.13 11.69
CA LYS A 70 5.13 -2.00 13.10
C LYS A 70 3.62 -1.90 13.30
N VAL A 71 2.95 -1.03 12.54
CA VAL A 71 1.49 -0.89 12.62
C VAL A 71 0.77 -2.18 12.22
N LEU A 72 1.22 -2.85 11.15
CA LEU A 72 0.64 -4.12 10.72
C LEU A 72 0.81 -5.21 11.77
N LYS A 73 1.97 -5.27 12.43
CA LYS A 73 2.23 -6.19 13.55
C LYS A 73 1.30 -5.91 14.71
N ASP A 74 1.13 -4.64 15.11
CA ASP A 74 0.23 -4.26 16.20
C ASP A 74 -1.25 -4.60 15.91
N ILE A 75 -1.68 -4.52 14.65
CA ILE A 75 -3.03 -4.94 14.23
C ILE A 75 -3.15 -6.47 14.28
N LEU A 76 -2.17 -7.18 13.70
CA LEU A 76 -2.14 -8.64 13.70
C LEU A 76 -2.13 -9.20 15.12
N GLU A 77 -1.31 -8.67 16.02
CA GLU A 77 -1.26 -9.10 17.42
C GLU A 77 -2.62 -8.99 18.12
N LYS A 78 -3.44 -7.99 17.77
CA LYS A 78 -4.79 -7.83 18.30
C LYS A 78 -5.82 -8.76 17.66
N MET A 79 -5.64 -9.11 16.39
CA MET A 79 -6.58 -9.98 15.65
C MET A 79 -6.34 -11.46 15.90
N VAL A 80 -5.09 -11.84 16.18
CA VAL A 80 -4.65 -13.23 16.27
C VAL A 80 -5.03 -13.88 17.61
N ASP A 81 -5.47 -13.08 18.60
CA ASP A 81 -6.03 -13.48 19.89
C ASP A 81 -5.37 -14.77 20.47
N ASP A 82 -6.15 -15.82 20.74
CA ASP A 82 -5.70 -17.07 21.37
C ASP A 82 -4.89 -18.01 20.44
N ASN A 83 -4.81 -17.78 19.12
CA ASN A 83 -4.05 -18.65 18.21
C ASN A 83 -3.02 -17.92 17.32
N PRO A 84 -1.83 -17.60 17.88
CA PRO A 84 -0.66 -17.06 17.18
C PRO A 84 -0.28 -17.71 15.85
N LYS A 85 -0.67 -18.97 15.61
CA LYS A 85 -0.29 -19.72 14.41
C LYS A 85 -1.10 -19.33 13.17
N ASP A 86 -2.27 -18.72 13.34
CA ASP A 86 -3.20 -18.42 12.25
C ASP A 86 -3.02 -17.02 11.67
N TRP A 87 -1.97 -16.29 12.06
CA TRP A 87 -1.69 -14.92 11.59
C TRP A 87 -1.69 -14.78 10.07
N HIS A 88 -1.25 -15.81 9.35
CA HIS A 88 -1.19 -15.82 7.89
C HIS A 88 -2.57 -15.78 7.23
N ASN A 89 -3.59 -16.33 7.89
CA ASN A 89 -4.98 -16.26 7.42
C ASN A 89 -5.57 -14.87 7.62
N LEU A 90 -5.16 -14.18 8.69
CA LEU A 90 -5.62 -12.83 9.05
C LEU A 90 -4.83 -11.70 8.35
N LEU A 91 -3.72 -12.02 7.70
CA LEU A 91 -2.87 -11.03 7.03
C LEU A 91 -3.62 -10.24 5.95
N SER A 92 -4.46 -10.92 5.16
CA SER A 92 -5.25 -10.26 4.11
C SER A 92 -6.20 -9.22 4.69
N GLU A 93 -6.92 -9.57 5.76
CA GLU A 93 -7.86 -8.69 6.45
C GLU A 93 -7.14 -7.53 7.14
N THR A 94 -6.00 -7.80 7.78
CA THR A 94 -5.15 -6.77 8.40
C THR A 94 -4.67 -5.76 7.37
N LEU A 95 -4.19 -6.22 6.21
CA LEU A 95 -3.78 -5.35 5.12
C LEU A 95 -4.95 -4.53 4.56
N TRP A 96 -6.15 -5.13 4.47
CA TRP A 96 -7.35 -4.41 4.05
C TRP A 96 -7.72 -3.28 5.03
N ALA A 97 -7.76 -3.58 6.33
CA ALA A 97 -8.00 -2.59 7.38
C ALA A 97 -6.94 -1.48 7.38
N TYR A 98 -5.67 -1.83 7.15
CA TYR A 98 -4.59 -0.86 7.02
C TYR A 98 -4.79 0.07 5.81
N ARG A 99 -5.14 -0.47 4.65
CA ARG A 99 -5.31 0.33 3.43
C ARG A 99 -6.52 1.26 3.48
N THR A 100 -7.55 0.91 4.24
CA THR A 100 -8.85 1.60 4.22
C THR A 100 -9.09 2.58 5.37
N LEU A 101 -8.39 2.44 6.52
CA LEU A 101 -8.51 3.46 7.58
C LEU A 101 -7.51 4.60 7.39
N LYS A 102 -7.95 5.78 7.83
CA LYS A 102 -7.17 7.03 7.86
C LYS A 102 -5.95 6.87 8.76
N ARG A 103 -4.75 7.23 8.28
CA ARG A 103 -3.52 7.17 9.09
C ARG A 103 -3.27 8.50 9.77
N SER A 104 -2.69 8.49 10.96
CA SER A 104 -2.33 9.71 11.69
C SER A 104 -1.31 10.55 10.91
N GLY A 105 -0.31 9.90 10.29
CA GLY A 105 0.78 10.57 9.59
C GLY A 105 0.37 11.22 8.26
N THR A 106 -0.55 10.64 7.51
CA THR A 106 -1.00 11.21 6.21
C THR A 106 -2.34 11.91 6.29
N ARG A 107 -3.10 11.67 7.38
CA ARG A 107 -4.52 12.03 7.50
C ARG A 107 -5.37 11.57 6.31
N THR A 108 -4.94 10.57 5.56
CA THR A 108 -5.67 10.03 4.40
C THR A 108 -5.48 8.51 4.35
N PRO A 109 -6.50 7.71 3.98
CA PRO A 109 -6.33 6.27 3.80
C PRO A 109 -5.33 5.96 2.66
N PRO A 110 -4.42 4.96 2.84
CA PRO A 110 -3.50 4.57 1.77
C PRO A 110 -4.20 4.17 0.46
N PHE A 111 -5.39 3.56 0.54
CA PHE A 111 -6.20 3.21 -0.63
C PHE A 111 -6.56 4.47 -1.44
N ALA A 112 -7.02 5.53 -0.79
CA ALA A 112 -7.40 6.78 -1.46
C ALA A 112 -6.19 7.46 -2.12
N LEU A 113 -5.04 7.49 -1.44
CA LEU A 113 -3.80 8.04 -2.03
C LEU A 113 -3.35 7.27 -3.27
N THR A 114 -3.59 5.96 -3.30
CA THR A 114 -3.17 5.08 -4.39
C THR A 114 -4.14 5.15 -5.58
N TYR A 115 -5.44 5.01 -5.33
CA TYR A 115 -6.46 4.85 -6.39
C TYR A 115 -7.28 6.11 -6.66
N GLY A 116 -7.08 7.18 -5.90
CA GLY A 116 -7.74 8.46 -6.12
C GLY A 116 -9.12 8.61 -5.50
N HIS A 117 -9.63 7.59 -4.79
CA HIS A 117 -10.96 7.60 -4.20
C HIS A 117 -11.03 6.68 -2.98
N ASP A 118 -11.98 6.92 -2.08
CA ASP A 118 -12.17 6.09 -0.89
C ASP A 118 -12.74 4.71 -1.24
N ALA A 119 -12.18 3.67 -0.61
CA ALA A 119 -12.74 2.33 -0.71
C ALA A 119 -14.19 2.29 -0.17
N ILE A 120 -15.04 1.46 -0.77
CA ILE A 120 -16.36 1.14 -0.23
C ILE A 120 -16.18 0.15 0.91
N LEU A 121 -16.56 0.57 2.13
CA LEU A 121 -16.44 -0.28 3.31
C LEU A 121 -17.66 -1.20 3.47
N PRO A 122 -17.50 -2.39 4.08
CA PRO A 122 -18.63 -3.27 4.38
C PRO A 122 -19.75 -2.57 5.17
N MET A 123 -19.39 -1.67 6.10
CA MET A 123 -20.39 -0.91 6.85
C MET A 123 -21.28 -0.05 5.95
N GLU A 124 -20.75 0.52 4.86
CA GLU A 124 -21.51 1.37 3.94
C GLU A 124 -22.55 0.56 3.18
N VAL A 125 -22.21 -0.68 2.86
CA VAL A 125 -23.13 -1.62 2.23
C VAL A 125 -24.25 -1.98 3.22
N ILE A 126 -23.90 -2.26 4.49
CA ILE A 126 -24.86 -2.64 5.54
C ILE A 126 -25.83 -1.50 5.87
N VAL A 127 -25.31 -0.29 6.12
CA VAL A 127 -26.14 0.88 6.44
C VAL A 127 -26.76 1.53 5.22
N ARG A 128 -26.38 1.06 4.02
CA ARG A 128 -26.82 1.56 2.72
C ARG A 128 -26.54 3.07 2.59
N SER A 129 -25.26 3.42 2.72
CA SER A 129 -24.78 4.80 2.66
C SER A 129 -25.29 5.52 1.41
N LEU A 130 -25.35 6.87 1.44
CA LEU A 130 -25.81 7.66 0.29
C LEU A 130 -25.08 7.29 -1.00
N ARG A 131 -23.76 7.07 -0.93
CA ARG A 131 -22.93 6.62 -2.04
C ARG A 131 -23.45 5.31 -2.66
N ILE A 132 -23.76 4.31 -1.84
CA ILE A 132 -24.31 3.02 -2.29
C ILE A 132 -25.74 3.18 -2.80
N ALA A 133 -26.59 3.93 -2.10
CA ALA A 133 -27.99 4.12 -2.45
C ALA A 133 -28.17 4.86 -3.79
N GLN A 134 -27.24 5.77 -4.12
CA GLN A 134 -27.29 6.58 -5.34
C GLN A 134 -26.49 5.97 -6.50
N GLN A 135 -25.65 4.96 -6.27
CA GLN A 135 -24.77 4.36 -7.28
C GLN A 135 -25.52 3.94 -8.56
N HIS A 136 -26.69 3.31 -8.43
CA HIS A 136 -27.51 2.87 -9.56
C HIS A 136 -28.39 3.96 -10.18
N ASN A 137 -28.51 5.11 -9.51
CA ASN A 137 -29.35 6.25 -9.95
C ASN A 137 -28.52 7.35 -10.64
N LEU A 138 -27.19 7.19 -10.71
CA LEU A 138 -26.29 8.12 -11.38
C LEU A 138 -26.30 7.86 -12.88
N THR A 139 -26.68 8.87 -13.66
CA THR A 139 -26.43 8.90 -15.11
C THR A 139 -24.93 8.86 -15.36
N LEU A 140 -24.50 8.27 -16.49
CA LEU A 140 -23.09 8.20 -16.89
C LEU A 140 -22.36 9.56 -16.80
N ALA A 141 -23.00 10.64 -17.24
CA ALA A 141 -22.43 11.99 -17.19
C ALA A 141 -22.11 12.45 -15.76
N LYS A 142 -23.07 12.26 -14.83
CA LYS A 142 -22.88 12.60 -13.41
C LYS A 142 -21.80 11.74 -12.75
N HIS A 143 -21.76 10.44 -13.06
CA HIS A 143 -20.71 9.55 -12.55
C HIS A 143 -19.32 9.98 -13.06
N SER A 144 -19.21 10.26 -14.36
CA SER A 144 -17.96 10.76 -14.95
C SER A 144 -17.52 12.08 -14.33
N GLN A 145 -18.46 13.00 -14.09
CA GLN A 145 -18.16 14.29 -13.48
C GLN A 145 -17.66 14.15 -12.04
N ALA A 146 -18.29 13.28 -11.23
CA ALA A 146 -17.84 12.99 -9.88
C ALA A 146 -16.42 12.39 -9.87
N MET A 147 -16.13 11.46 -10.79
CA MET A 147 -14.80 10.85 -10.90
C MET A 147 -13.73 11.87 -11.33
N ILE A 148 -14.06 12.81 -12.22
CA ILE A 148 -13.14 13.89 -12.62
C ILE A 148 -12.84 14.79 -11.43
N GLN A 149 -13.86 15.17 -10.66
CA GLN A 149 -13.69 16.00 -9.48
C GLN A 149 -12.77 15.34 -8.44
N GLU A 150 -12.96 14.04 -8.17
CA GLU A 150 -12.07 13.29 -7.26
C GLU A 150 -10.61 13.30 -7.76
N ILE A 151 -10.38 13.18 -9.07
CA ILE A 151 -9.05 13.22 -9.67
C ILE A 151 -8.43 14.62 -9.56
N GLU A 152 -9.21 15.68 -9.78
CA GLU A 152 -8.73 17.07 -9.67
C GLU A 152 -8.30 17.40 -8.23
N GLU A 153 -9.04 16.93 -7.23
CA GLU A 153 -8.72 17.12 -5.80
C GLU A 153 -7.56 16.23 -5.31
N LEU A 154 -7.23 15.15 -6.05
CA LEU A 154 -6.29 14.12 -5.61
C LEU A 154 -4.87 14.65 -5.42
N ASP A 155 -4.42 15.54 -6.30
CA ASP A 155 -3.06 16.09 -6.21
C ASP A 155 -2.90 16.96 -4.97
N GLU A 156 -3.92 17.74 -4.60
CA GLU A 156 -3.94 18.51 -3.35
C GLU A 156 -3.90 17.59 -2.13
N VAL A 157 -4.69 16.51 -2.15
CA VAL A 157 -4.71 15.51 -1.06
C VAL A 157 -3.35 14.83 -0.92
N ARG A 158 -2.68 14.49 -2.03
CA ARG A 158 -1.35 13.87 -2.03
C ARG A 158 -0.28 14.82 -1.52
N LEU A 159 -0.31 16.09 -1.93
CA LEU A 159 0.61 17.12 -1.44
C LEU A 159 0.42 17.33 0.07
N ALA A 160 -0.82 17.49 0.54
CA ALA A 160 -1.10 17.63 1.96
C ALA A 160 -0.66 16.39 2.77
N ALA A 161 -0.85 15.18 2.24
CA ALA A 161 -0.38 13.96 2.88
C ALA A 161 1.16 13.91 2.96
N LEU A 162 1.86 14.39 1.92
CA LEU A 162 3.32 14.48 1.91
C LEU A 162 3.84 15.48 2.94
N ASP A 163 3.22 16.66 3.03
CA ASP A 163 3.60 17.70 4.01
C ASP A 163 3.48 17.19 5.45
N HIS A 164 2.41 16.45 5.77
CA HIS A 164 2.24 15.86 7.10
C HIS A 164 3.27 14.76 7.42
N LEU A 165 3.84 14.09 6.42
CA LEU A 165 4.92 13.10 6.62
C LEU A 165 6.29 13.75 6.83
N GLN A 166 6.46 15.00 6.39
CA GLN A 166 7.71 15.76 6.49
C GLN A 166 7.75 16.70 7.71
N ALA A 167 6.60 16.96 8.35
CA ALA A 167 6.44 17.76 9.57
C ALA A 167 6.78 16.98 10.84
#